data_AF-A0A9J6ZT75-F1
#
_entry.id   AF-A0A9J6ZT75-F1
#
_cell.length_a   1.000
_cell.length_b   1.000
_cell.length_c   1.000
_cell.angle_alpha   90.00
_cell.angle_beta   90.00
_cell.angle_gamma   90.00
#
_symmetry.space_group_name_H-M   'P 1'
#
loop_
_entity.id
_entity.type
_entity.pdbx_description
1 polymer ?
#
loop_
_entity_poly.entity_id
_entity_poly.type
_entity_poly.pdbx_seq_one_letter_code
_entity_poly.pdbx_strand_id
1 'polypeptide(L)'
;MRKKTSLTIVERAMVLVPEFKSRAVKLEHQVVLRGQSASTLNNYIRRIALFVIHFEKLPEQVSEDEINEYLVALARDPKAPSRSSFKHMVYGLRYYYRLLGMNKKAIALPSLKQDTKLPIVLNQQELKMLFAV
;
A
#
# COMPACT_ATOMS: atom_id res chain seq x y z
N MET A 1 -15.53 -20.63 12.98
CA MET A 1 -14.36 -19.91 12.43
C MET A 1 -14.01 -20.50 11.06
N ARG A 2 -14.03 -19.72 9.98
CA ARG A 2 -13.61 -20.21 8.65
C ARG A 2 -12.13 -20.60 8.70
N LYS A 3 -11.80 -21.85 8.38
CA LYS A 3 -10.40 -22.29 8.21
C LYS A 3 -9.79 -21.53 7.03
N LYS A 4 -8.61 -20.91 7.21
CA LYS A 4 -7.87 -20.26 6.12
C LYS A 4 -7.50 -21.34 5.09
N THR A 5 -8.10 -21.29 3.91
CA THR A 5 -7.91 -22.28 2.83
C THR A 5 -6.67 -21.99 1.99
N SER A 6 -6.15 -20.76 2.03
CA SER A 6 -5.01 -20.31 1.21
C SER A 6 -4.15 -19.28 1.93
N LEU A 7 -2.85 -19.24 1.60
CA LEU A 7 -1.93 -18.21 2.06
C LEU A 7 -2.42 -16.83 1.61
N THR A 8 -2.39 -15.86 2.52
CA THR A 8 -2.58 -14.45 2.21
C THR A 8 -1.41 -13.92 1.36
N ILE A 9 -1.62 -12.77 0.71
CA ILE A 9 -0.57 -12.13 -0.11
C ILE A 9 0.70 -11.86 0.72
N VAL A 10 0.56 -11.44 1.98
CA VAL A 10 1.69 -11.16 2.86
C VAL A 10 2.42 -12.44 3.24
N GLU A 11 1.69 -13.50 3.60
CA GLU A 11 2.27 -14.81 3.90
C GLU A 11 2.98 -15.40 2.66
N ARG A 12 2.40 -15.25 1.46
CA ARG A 12 3.06 -15.66 0.21
C ARG A 12 4.37 -14.92 -0.03
N ALA A 13 4.40 -13.61 0.20
CA ALA A 13 5.62 -12.82 0.06
C ALA A 13 6.70 -13.26 1.06
N MET A 14 6.31 -13.61 2.30
CA MET A 14 7.24 -14.14 3.30
C MET A 14 7.78 -15.53 2.95
N VAL A 15 7.00 -16.37 2.26
CA VAL A 15 7.48 -17.67 1.78
C VAL A 15 8.44 -17.50 0.61
N LEU A 16 8.13 -16.59 -0.32
CA LEU A 16 8.95 -16.34 -1.51
C LEU A 16 10.26 -15.61 -1.19
N VAL A 17 10.20 -14.62 -0.28
CA VAL A 17 11.35 -13.84 0.18
C VAL A 17 11.38 -13.87 1.72
N PRO A 18 12.06 -14.85 2.34
CA PRO A 18 12.07 -15.03 3.80
C PRO A 18 12.49 -13.79 4.59
N GLU A 19 13.41 -12.99 4.04
CA GLU A 19 13.89 -11.75 4.65
C GLU A 19 12.76 -10.73 4.82
N PHE A 20 11.71 -10.79 4.00
CA PHE A 20 10.57 -9.89 4.07
C PHE A 20 9.86 -9.97 5.43
N LYS A 21 9.88 -11.13 6.09
CA LYS A 21 9.32 -11.31 7.44
C LYS A 21 9.91 -10.32 8.45
N SER A 22 11.23 -10.16 8.43
CA SER A 22 11.90 -9.22 9.35
C SER A 22 11.51 -7.76 9.08
N ARG A 23 11.21 -7.41 7.83
CA ARG A 23 10.82 -6.06 7.43
C ARG A 23 9.37 -5.78 7.79
N ALA A 24 8.49 -6.76 7.59
CA ALA A 24 7.11 -6.73 8.03
C ALA A 24 6.99 -6.44 9.54
N VAL A 25 7.76 -7.17 10.37
CA VAL A 25 7.80 -6.96 11.83
C VAL A 25 8.29 -5.55 12.18
N LYS A 26 9.35 -5.06 11.51
CA LYS A 26 9.82 -3.68 11.73
C LYS A 26 8.75 -2.64 11.37
N LEU A 27 8.01 -2.83 10.28
CA LEU A 27 6.90 -1.93 9.91
C LEU A 27 5.80 -1.95 10.98
N GLU A 28 5.41 -3.13 11.44
CA GLU A 28 4.39 -3.29 12.48
C GLU A 28 4.77 -2.55 13.77
N HIS A 29 5.99 -2.77 14.28
CA HIS A 29 6.49 -2.08 15.47
C HIS A 29 6.43 -0.56 15.31
N GLN A 30 6.71 -0.04 14.12
CA GLN A 30 6.77 1.40 13.88
C GLN A 30 5.40 2.04 13.74
N VAL A 31 4.43 1.31 13.18
CA VAL A 31 3.03 1.73 13.20
C VAL A 31 2.54 1.82 14.64
N VAL A 32 2.86 0.83 15.48
CA VAL A 32 2.50 0.81 16.91
C VAL A 32 3.16 1.97 17.67
N LEU A 33 4.48 2.14 17.54
CA LEU A 33 5.23 3.21 18.23
C LEU A 33 4.75 4.62 17.86
N ARG A 34 4.24 4.80 16.63
CA ARG A 34 3.71 6.08 16.14
C ARG A 34 2.22 6.27 16.43
N GLY A 35 1.57 5.34 17.14
CA GLY A 35 0.14 5.39 17.42
C GLY A 35 -0.74 5.35 16.17
N GLN A 36 -0.25 4.75 15.08
CA GLN A 36 -0.96 4.68 13.80
C GLN A 36 -1.93 3.48 13.78
N SER A 37 -2.97 3.58 12.95
CA SER A 37 -3.99 2.54 12.88
C SER A 37 -3.46 1.23 12.25
N ALA A 38 -4.04 0.10 12.67
CA ALA A 38 -3.82 -1.20 12.01
C ALA A 38 -4.21 -1.17 10.52
N SER A 39 -5.20 -0.36 10.14
CA SER A 39 -5.57 -0.17 8.73
C SER A 39 -4.44 0.44 7.90
N THR A 40 -3.64 1.34 8.50
CA THR A 40 -2.45 1.92 7.84
C THR A 40 -1.42 0.84 7.54
N LEU A 41 -1.08 0.01 8.54
CA LEU A 41 -0.17 -1.12 8.35
C LEU A 41 -0.69 -2.08 7.26
N ASN A 42 -1.94 -2.51 7.37
CA ASN A 42 -2.54 -3.49 6.46
C ASN A 42 -2.56 -3.00 5.01
N ASN A 43 -2.87 -1.72 4.80
CA ASN A 43 -2.87 -1.11 3.47
C ASN A 43 -1.47 -1.05 2.85
N TYR A 44 -0.45 -0.70 3.65
CA TYR A 44 0.93 -0.60 3.17
C TYR A 44 1.57 -1.97 2.98
N ILE A 45 1.52 -2.84 3.99
CA ILE A 45 2.18 -4.15 3.95
C ILE A 45 1.65 -5.03 2.82
N ARG A 46 0.34 -4.96 2.53
CA ARG A 46 -0.26 -5.71 1.41
C ARG A 46 0.28 -5.24 0.06
N ARG A 47 0.52 -3.94 -0.11
CA ARG A 47 1.07 -3.39 -1.35
C ARG A 47 2.55 -3.71 -1.49
N ILE A 48 3.31 -3.56 -0.41
CA ILE A 48 4.73 -3.95 -0.38
C ILE A 48 4.88 -5.45 -0.64
N ALA A 49 4.00 -6.30 -0.10
CA ALA A 49 4.02 -7.74 -0.37
C ALA A 49 3.76 -8.06 -1.85
N LEU A 50 2.86 -7.35 -2.53
CA LEU A 50 2.66 -7.49 -3.98
C LEU A 50 3.90 -7.07 -4.77
N PHE A 51 4.57 -6.00 -4.34
CA PHE A 51 5.83 -5.56 -4.94
C PHE A 51 6.91 -6.64 -4.78
N VAL A 52 7.07 -7.19 -3.56
CA VAL A 52 8.03 -8.26 -3.26
C VAL A 52 7.73 -9.52 -4.08
N ILE A 53 6.46 -9.88 -4.26
CA ILE A 53 6.07 -11.02 -5.11
C ILE A 53 6.39 -10.75 -6.58
N HIS A 54 6.23 -9.53 -7.06
CA HIS A 54 6.48 -9.19 -8.46
C HIS A 54 7.97 -9.26 -8.81
N PHE A 55 8.83 -8.75 -7.92
CA PHE A 55 10.28 -8.68 -8.15
C PHE A 55 11.06 -9.85 -7.56
N GLU A 56 10.42 -10.65 -6.71
CA GLU A 56 11.04 -11.70 -5.87
C GLU A 56 12.22 -11.17 -5.04
N LYS A 57 12.16 -9.88 -4.68
CA LYS A 57 13.22 -9.11 -4.01
C LYS A 57 12.63 -8.13 -3.02
N LEU A 58 13.42 -7.71 -2.04
CA LEU A 58 13.04 -6.62 -1.15
C LEU A 58 13.08 -5.26 -1.88
N PRO A 59 12.26 -4.27 -1.49
CA PRO A 59 12.26 -2.95 -2.12
C PRO A 59 13.63 -2.26 -2.14
N GLU A 60 14.51 -2.49 -1.16
CA GLU A 60 15.86 -1.92 -1.15
C GLU A 60 16.80 -2.49 -2.22
N GLN A 61 16.49 -3.68 -2.74
CA GLN A 61 17.30 -4.43 -3.71
C GLN A 61 16.89 -4.19 -5.17
N VAL A 62 15.79 -3.47 -5.41
CA VAL A 62 15.32 -3.14 -6.76
C VAL A 62 15.86 -1.76 -7.16
N SER A 63 16.25 -1.63 -8.42
CA SER A 63 16.76 -0.37 -8.97
C SER A 63 15.65 0.67 -9.11
N GLU A 64 16.02 1.95 -9.16
CA GLU A 64 15.04 3.04 -9.29
C GLU A 64 14.32 2.98 -10.64
N ASP A 65 15.01 2.57 -11.71
CA ASP A 65 14.43 2.43 -13.05
C ASP A 65 13.36 1.32 -13.08
N GLU A 66 13.67 0.14 -12.54
CA GLU A 66 12.71 -0.97 -12.42
C GLU A 66 11.47 -0.56 -11.59
N ILE A 67 11.67 0.18 -10.49
CA ILE A 67 10.56 0.70 -9.68
C ILE A 67 9.69 1.66 -10.50
N ASN A 68 10.32 2.57 -11.24
CA ASN A 68 9.60 3.54 -12.06
C ASN A 68 8.79 2.86 -13.18
N GLU A 69 9.39 1.90 -13.88
CA GLU A 69 8.71 1.09 -14.89
C GLU A 69 7.52 0.34 -14.31
N TYR A 70 7.69 -0.28 -13.14
CA TYR A 70 6.62 -0.96 -12.43
C TYR A 70 5.47 -0.02 -12.05
N LEU A 71 5.78 1.17 -11.52
CA LEU A 71 4.77 2.16 -11.17
C LEU A 71 4.05 2.71 -12.41
N VAL A 72 4.75 2.88 -13.53
CA VAL A 72 4.15 3.28 -14.81
C VAL A 72 3.21 2.18 -15.32
N ALA A 73 3.64 0.92 -15.29
CA ALA A 73 2.81 -0.21 -15.68
C ALA A 73 1.54 -0.29 -14.83
N LEU A 74 1.67 -0.17 -13.50
CA LEU A 74 0.53 -0.13 -12.58
C LEU A 74 -0.41 1.04 -12.84
N ALA A 75 0.10 2.20 -13.27
CA ALA A 75 -0.73 3.36 -13.54
C ALA A 75 -1.48 3.27 -14.88
N ARG A 76 -0.96 2.52 -15.84
CA ARG A 76 -1.51 2.36 -17.20
C ARG A 76 -2.43 1.15 -17.35
N ASP A 77 -2.31 0.15 -16.49
CA ASP A 77 -3.10 -1.08 -16.60
C ASP A 77 -4.62 -0.77 -16.52
N PRO A 78 -5.45 -1.16 -17.50
CA PRO A 78 -6.90 -1.01 -17.41
C PRO A 78 -7.52 -1.79 -16.24
N LYS A 79 -6.86 -2.86 -15.80
CA LYS A 79 -7.19 -3.67 -14.61
C LYS A 79 -6.46 -3.17 -13.37
N ALA A 80 -5.82 -2.01 -13.46
CA ALA A 80 -5.00 -1.45 -12.40
C ALA A 80 -5.75 -1.36 -11.07
N PRO A 81 -4.99 -1.37 -9.97
CA PRO A 81 -5.53 -0.96 -8.68
C PRO A 81 -6.23 0.41 -8.77
N SER A 82 -7.29 0.58 -7.99
CA SER A 82 -7.93 1.89 -7.80
C SER A 82 -6.92 2.98 -7.44
N ARG A 83 -7.24 4.25 -7.70
CA ARG A 83 -6.35 5.38 -7.36
C ARG A 83 -5.87 5.34 -5.91
N SER A 84 -6.75 5.03 -4.97
CA SER A 84 -6.39 4.88 -3.55
C SER A 84 -5.40 3.74 -3.32
N SER A 85 -5.58 2.64 -4.03
CA SER A 85 -4.68 1.49 -3.95
C SER A 85 -3.28 1.79 -4.56
N PHE A 86 -3.21 2.52 -5.67
CA PHE A 86 -1.95 3.03 -6.21
C PHE A 86 -1.27 3.99 -5.22
N LYS A 87 -2.04 4.88 -4.56
CA LYS A 87 -1.53 5.74 -3.49
C LYS A 87 -0.91 4.92 -2.35
N HIS A 88 -1.59 3.87 -1.89
CA HIS A 88 -1.06 2.99 -0.85
C HIS A 88 0.23 2.26 -1.27
N MET A 89 0.41 1.95 -2.56
CA MET A 89 1.68 1.42 -3.06
C MET A 89 2.80 2.44 -2.90
N VAL A 90 2.62 3.65 -3.45
CA VAL A 90 3.66 4.70 -3.41
C VAL A 90 3.97 5.14 -1.98
N TYR A 91 2.94 5.41 -1.15
CA TYR A 91 3.15 5.80 0.25
C TYR A 91 3.66 4.65 1.11
N GLY A 92 3.28 3.40 0.82
CA GLY A 92 3.81 2.21 1.47
C GLY A 92 5.30 2.04 1.22
N LEU A 93 5.75 2.16 -0.04
CA LEU A 93 7.18 2.14 -0.39
C LEU A 93 7.94 3.31 0.25
N ARG A 94 7.35 4.51 0.27
CA ARG A 94 7.94 5.67 0.94
C ARG A 94 8.11 5.45 2.44
N TYR A 95 7.10 4.87 3.09
CA TYR A 95 7.16 4.51 4.50
C TYR A 95 8.25 3.47 4.76
N TYR A 96 8.31 2.43 3.93
CA TYR A 96 9.33 1.39 3.97
C TYR A 96 10.75 1.96 3.89
N TYR A 97 11.05 2.79 2.90
CA TYR A 97 12.38 3.37 2.74
C TYR A 97 12.75 4.30 3.89
N ARG A 98 11.82 5.13 4.38
CA ARG A 98 12.06 5.99 5.54
C ARG A 98 12.40 5.19 6.79
N LEU A 99 11.74 4.04 6.97
CA LEU A 99 12.02 3.16 8.10
C LEU A 99 13.44 2.58 8.05
N LEU A 100 13.96 2.30 6.86
CA LEU A 100 15.34 1.84 6.68
C LEU A 100 16.38 2.97 6.63
N GLY A 101 15.98 4.23 6.88
CA GLY A 101 16.86 5.40 6.76
C GLY A 101 17.18 5.79 5.31
N MET A 102 16.55 5.17 4.32
CA MET A 102 16.75 5.41 2.89
C MET A 102 15.92 6.61 2.37
N ASN A 103 16.10 7.78 3.00
CA ASN A 103 15.29 8.97 2.68
C ASN A 103 15.41 9.43 1.22
N LYS A 104 16.58 9.25 0.58
CA LYS A 104 16.78 9.59 -0.83
C LYS A 104 15.83 8.80 -1.75
N LYS A 105 15.77 7.47 -1.58
CA LYS A 105 14.83 6.60 -2.32
C LYS A 105 13.36 6.97 -2.05
N ALA A 106 13.03 7.33 -0.81
CA ALA A 106 11.69 7.75 -0.43
C ALA A 106 11.24 9.05 -1.15
N ILE A 107 12.18 9.97 -1.40
CA ILE A 107 11.94 11.24 -2.10
C ILE A 107 11.88 11.04 -3.61
N ALA A 108 12.67 10.12 -4.17
CA ALA A 108 12.66 9.80 -5.60
C ALA A 108 11.33 9.22 -6.10
N LEU A 109 10.54 8.58 -5.23
CA LEU A 109 9.20 8.08 -5.56
C LEU A 109 8.24 9.20 -5.97
N PRO A 110 7.32 8.97 -6.93
CA PRO A 110 6.50 10.00 -7.53
C PRO A 110 5.65 10.77 -6.51
N SER A 111 5.50 12.07 -6.77
CA SER A 111 4.52 12.89 -6.05
C SER A 111 3.11 12.62 -6.59
N LEU A 112 2.16 12.44 -5.69
CA LEU A 112 0.79 12.08 -6.04
C LEU A 112 -0.09 13.31 -5.91
N LYS A 113 -0.73 13.72 -7.02
CA LYS A 113 -1.68 14.84 -7.02
C LYS A 113 -2.83 14.55 -6.05
N GLN A 114 -3.11 15.49 -5.16
CA GLN A 114 -4.31 15.45 -4.34
C GLN A 114 -5.53 15.66 -5.24
N ASP A 115 -6.56 14.85 -5.03
CA ASP A 115 -7.82 14.97 -5.75
C ASP A 115 -8.79 15.68 -4.81
N THR A 116 -9.08 16.95 -5.09
CA THR A 116 -10.00 17.78 -4.30
C THR A 116 -11.36 17.76 -4.99
N LYS A 117 -12.13 16.71 -4.76
CA LYS A 117 -13.52 16.65 -5.24
C LYS A 117 -14.41 17.51 -4.33
N LEU A 118 -15.36 18.22 -4.93
CA LEU A 118 -16.39 18.91 -4.16
C LEU A 118 -17.22 17.86 -3.38
N PRO A 119 -17.59 18.14 -2.13
CA PRO A 119 -18.46 17.25 -1.38
C PRO A 119 -19.79 17.11 -2.10
N ILE A 120 -20.25 15.88 -2.28
CA ILE A 120 -21.60 15.60 -2.74
C ILE A 120 -22.49 15.68 -1.50
N VAL A 121 -23.41 16.65 -1.50
CA VAL A 121 -24.38 16.84 -0.42
C VAL A 121 -25.72 16.26 -0.84
N LEU A 122 -26.38 15.57 0.09
CA LEU A 122 -27.71 15.03 -0.15
C LEU A 122 -28.75 16.16 -0.10
N ASN A 123 -29.71 16.14 -1.02
CA ASN A 123 -30.86 17.03 -0.99
C ASN A 123 -31.90 16.56 0.04
N GLN A 124 -32.93 17.38 0.27
CA GLN A 124 -33.94 17.10 1.29
C GLN A 124 -34.72 15.79 1.04
N GLN A 125 -34.99 15.44 -0.21
CA GLN A 125 -35.70 14.21 -0.56
C GLN A 125 -34.80 12.98 -0.30
N GLU A 126 -33.53 13.06 -0.68
CA GLU A 126 -32.54 12.01 -0.40
C GLU A 126 -32.35 11.76 1.10
N LEU A 127 -32.35 12.83 1.91
CA LEU A 127 -32.33 12.71 3.36
C LEU A 127 -33.60 12.07 3.92
N LYS A 128 -34.79 12.45 3.42
CA LYS A 128 -36.05 11.81 3.84
C LYS A 128 -36.07 10.32 3.53
N MET A 129 -35.53 9.90 2.38
CA MET A 129 -35.40 8.48 2.04
C MET A 129 -34.37 7.77 2.93
N LEU A 130 -33.23 8.40 3.21
CA LEU A 130 -32.18 7.82 4.04
C LEU A 130 -32.65 7.55 5.49
N PHE A 131 -33.53 8.40 6.03
CA PHE A 131 -34.05 8.29 7.39
C PHE A 131 -35.45 7.67 7.47
N ALA A 132 -36.01 7.18 6.36
CA ALA A 132 -37.27 6.45 6.40
C ALA A 132 -37.03 5.08 7.07
N VAL A 133 -37.71 4.84 8.20
CA VAL A 133 -37.75 3.56 8.92
C VAL A 133 -38.81 2.65 8.30
#